data_AF-A0YRV1-F1
#
_entry.id   AF-A0YRV1-F1
#
_cell.length_a   1.000
_cell.length_b   1.000
_cell.length_c   1.000
_cell.angle_alpha   90.00
_cell.angle_beta   90.00
_cell.angle_gamma   90.00
#
_symmetry.space_group_name_H-M   'P 1'
#
loop_
_entity.id
_entity.type
_entity.pdbx_description
1 polymer ?
#
loop_
_entity_poly.entity_id
_entity_poly.type
_entity_poly.pdbx_seq_one_letter_code
_entity_poly.pdbx_strand_id
1 'polypeptide(L)'
;MELRDGLKELYYGKWEGECPETVNEKYHDDYVRWLTDPGWNAPTGGEKGIDVSRRSSIVIQEIEAQHSTGNVLVVAHKATIRIMLCRALGIDVGRFRDRRSPTCRGS
;
A
#
# COMPACT_ATOMS: atom_id res chain seq x y z
N MET A 1 9.87 8.63 19.13
CA MET A 1 9.05 7.80 18.24
C MET A 1 7.62 8.25 18.39
N GLU A 2 6.98 8.67 17.31
CA GLU A 2 5.59 9.14 17.31
C GLU A 2 4.75 8.17 16.49
N LEU A 3 3.59 7.77 17.02
CA LEU A 3 2.68 6.87 16.31
C LEU A 3 1.76 7.71 15.41
N ARG A 4 1.71 7.35 14.13
CA ARG A 4 0.89 8.03 13.12
C ARG A 4 -0.10 7.07 12.52
N ASP A 5 -1.38 7.32 12.72
CA ASP A 5 -2.46 6.47 12.18
C ASP A 5 -2.42 6.36 10.65
N GLY A 6 -2.00 7.43 9.97
CA GLY A 6 -1.83 7.45 8.52
C GLY A 6 -0.77 6.48 7.98
N LEU A 7 0.05 5.86 8.84
CA LEU A 7 1.08 4.88 8.47
C LEU A 7 0.72 3.43 8.83
N LYS A 8 -0.49 3.18 9.36
CA LYS A 8 -0.99 1.83 9.61
C LYS A 8 -1.06 1.00 8.33
N GLU A 9 -1.02 -0.32 8.44
CA GLU A 9 -1.11 -1.18 7.26
C GLU A 9 -2.44 -1.03 6.53
N LEU A 10 -2.45 -1.38 5.24
CA LEU A 10 -3.68 -1.53 4.46
C LEU A 10 -4.64 -2.45 5.20
N TYR A 11 -5.87 -1.98 5.41
CA TYR A 11 -6.91 -2.79 6.04
C TYR A 11 -7.49 -3.80 5.04
N TYR A 12 -7.34 -5.09 5.31
CA TYR A 12 -7.81 -6.15 4.42
C TYR A 12 -9.27 -6.57 4.66
N GLY A 13 -9.97 -5.93 5.59
CA GLY A 13 -11.38 -6.19 5.82
C GLY A 13 -11.64 -7.64 6.24
N LYS A 14 -12.53 -8.32 5.50
CA LYS A 14 -12.91 -9.71 5.77
C LYS A 14 -11.81 -10.73 5.43
N TRP A 15 -10.70 -10.31 4.83
CA TRP A 15 -9.60 -11.20 4.47
C TRP A 15 -8.53 -11.26 5.57
N GLU A 16 -8.65 -10.44 6.62
CA GLU A 16 -7.74 -10.46 7.76
C GLU A 16 -7.73 -11.84 8.43
N GLY A 17 -6.53 -12.43 8.58
CA GLY A 17 -6.36 -13.76 9.18
C GLY A 17 -6.72 -14.95 8.28
N GLU A 18 -7.19 -14.71 7.06
CA GLU A 18 -7.53 -15.76 6.09
C GLU A 18 -6.34 -16.03 5.15
N CYS A 19 -6.19 -17.27 4.68
CA CYS A 19 -5.22 -17.59 3.63
C CYS A 19 -5.76 -17.19 2.24
N PRO A 20 -4.87 -16.90 1.26
CA PRO A 20 -5.30 -16.49 -0.08
C PRO A 20 -6.24 -17.48 -0.77
N GLU A 21 -6.10 -18.78 -0.51
CA GLU A 21 -6.95 -19.83 -1.06
C GLU A 21 -8.39 -19.68 -0.56
N THR A 22 -8.57 -19.54 0.76
CA THR A 22 -9.89 -19.32 1.38
C THR A 22 -10.53 -18.02 0.92
N VAL A 23 -9.72 -16.96 0.76
CA VAL A 23 -10.21 -15.68 0.22
C VAL A 23 -10.70 -15.84 -1.21
N ASN A 24 -9.96 -16.55 -2.05
CA ASN A 24 -10.35 -16.80 -3.44
C ASN A 24 -11.63 -17.65 -3.53
N GLU A 25 -11.80 -18.63 -2.63
CA GLU A 25 -13.01 -19.46 -2.58
C GLU A 25 -14.25 -18.65 -2.12
N LYS A 26 -14.11 -17.83 -1.07
CA LYS A 26 -15.23 -17.07 -0.47
C LYS A 26 -15.56 -15.78 -1.22
N TYR A 27 -14.57 -15.12 -1.82
CA TYR A 27 -14.66 -13.77 -2.36
C TYR A 27 -14.00 -13.66 -3.75
N HIS A 28 -14.23 -14.66 -4.62
CA HIS A 28 -13.54 -14.80 -5.90
C HIS A 28 -13.50 -13.51 -6.75
N ASP A 29 -14.65 -12.88 -7.00
CA ASP A 29 -14.74 -11.71 -7.86
C ASP A 29 -13.97 -10.51 -7.30
N ASP A 30 -14.11 -10.24 -5.99
CA ASP A 30 -13.40 -9.18 -5.30
C ASP A 30 -11.89 -9.46 -5.30
N TYR A 31 -11.50 -10.72 -5.09
CA TYR A 31 -10.12 -11.16 -5.11
C TYR A 31 -9.46 -10.96 -6.48
N VAL A 32 -10.13 -11.36 -7.56
CA VAL A 32 -9.64 -11.17 -8.94
C VAL A 32 -9.51 -9.68 -9.29
N ARG A 33 -10.50 -8.86 -8.92
CA ARG A 33 -10.46 -7.41 -9.14
C ARG A 33 -9.30 -6.77 -8.39
N TRP A 34 -9.12 -7.15 -7.13
CA TRP A 34 -8.02 -6.65 -6.30
C TRP A 34 -6.65 -7.11 -6.80
N LEU A 35 -6.50 -8.34 -7.30
CA LEU A 35 -5.25 -8.79 -7.91
C LEU A 35 -4.90 -8.00 -9.18
N THR A 36 -5.91 -7.59 -9.94
CA THR A 36 -5.75 -6.86 -11.20
C THR A 36 -5.37 -5.40 -10.98
N ASP A 37 -6.07 -4.73 -10.07
CA ASP A 37 -5.84 -3.33 -9.74
C ASP A 37 -6.15 -3.07 -8.25
N PRO A 38 -5.20 -3.35 -7.36
CA PRO A 38 -5.35 -3.16 -5.91
C PRO A 38 -5.33 -1.67 -5.51
N GLY A 39 -5.01 -0.77 -6.44
CA GLY A 39 -5.05 0.66 -6.23
C GLY A 39 -6.49 1.14 -6.11
N TRP A 40 -7.34 0.70 -7.04
CA TRP A 40 -8.73 1.15 -7.16
C TRP A 40 -9.77 0.14 -6.65
N ASN A 41 -9.40 -1.12 -6.49
CA ASN A 41 -10.25 -2.16 -5.90
C ASN A 41 -9.76 -2.48 -4.50
N ALA A 42 -10.70 -2.62 -3.56
CA ALA A 42 -10.41 -2.95 -2.17
C ALA A 42 -10.63 -4.44 -1.92
N PRO A 43 -9.94 -5.03 -0.93
CA PRO A 43 -10.39 -6.26 -0.29
C PRO A 43 -11.84 -6.11 0.20
N THR A 44 -12.57 -7.22 0.34
CA THR A 44 -13.98 -7.18 0.76
C THR A 44 -14.13 -6.52 2.13
N GLY A 45 -14.72 -5.33 2.18
CA GLY A 45 -14.85 -4.52 3.40
C GLY A 45 -13.56 -3.87 3.91
N GLY A 46 -12.51 -3.87 3.09
CA GLY A 46 -11.21 -3.28 3.39
C GLY A 46 -10.99 -1.91 2.73
N GLU A 47 -9.72 -1.56 2.58
CA GLU A 47 -9.24 -0.27 2.09
C GLU A 47 -8.64 -0.38 0.67
N LYS A 48 -8.79 0.66 -0.15
CA LYS A 48 -8.11 0.75 -1.46
C LYS A 48 -6.69 1.27 -1.30
N GLY A 49 -5.78 0.87 -2.19
CA GLY A 49 -4.41 1.38 -2.17
C GLY A 49 -4.33 2.93 -2.25
N ILE A 50 -5.24 3.57 -2.98
CA ILE A 50 -5.29 5.04 -3.07
C ILE A 50 -5.63 5.71 -1.73
N ASP A 51 -6.43 5.05 -0.89
CA ASP A 51 -6.85 5.57 0.40
C ASP A 51 -5.66 5.57 1.36
N VAL A 52 -4.87 4.48 1.33
CA VAL A 52 -3.60 4.38 2.05
C VAL A 52 -2.66 5.49 1.59
N SER A 53 -2.52 5.66 0.27
CA SER A 53 -1.67 6.69 -0.33
C SER A 53 -2.05 8.09 0.15
N ARG A 54 -3.36 8.36 0.24
CA ARG A 54 -3.89 9.64 0.70
C ARG A 54 -3.55 9.88 2.17
N ARG A 55 -3.89 8.95 3.07
CA ARG A 55 -3.64 9.12 4.52
C ARG A 55 -2.16 9.16 4.85
N SER A 56 -1.33 8.38 4.16
CA SER A 56 0.12 8.40 4.35
C SER A 56 0.71 9.71 3.84
N SER A 57 0.22 10.26 2.73
CA SER A 57 0.73 11.52 2.16
C SER A 57 0.54 12.72 3.07
N ILE A 58 -0.54 12.74 3.87
CA ILE A 58 -0.78 13.80 4.86
C ILE A 58 0.32 13.75 5.92
N VAL A 59 0.62 12.57 6.45
CA VAL A 59 1.69 12.37 7.45
C VAL A 59 3.06 12.77 6.89
N ILE A 60 3.37 12.41 5.64
CA ILE A 60 4.65 12.79 5.01
C ILE A 60 4.76 14.32 4.86
N GLN A 61 3.71 14.99 4.39
CA GLN A 61 3.70 16.46 4.27
C GLN A 61 3.88 17.16 5.62
N GLU A 62 3.27 16.63 6.68
CA GLU A 62 3.46 17.15 8.04
C GLU A 62 4.91 17.00 8.52
N ILE A 63 5.52 15.83 8.26
CA ILE A 63 6.92 15.57 8.60
C ILE A 63 7.85 16.52 7.84
N GLU A 64 7.64 16.68 6.53
CA GLU A 64 8.43 17.59 5.68
C GLU A 64 8.33 19.05 6.16
N ALA A 65 7.13 19.48 6.59
CA ALA A 65 6.92 20.82 7.12
C ALA A 65 7.59 21.04 8.49
N GLN A 66 7.66 20.01 9.33
CA GLN A 66 8.24 20.10 10.68
C GLN A 66 9.77 19.90 10.69
N HIS A 67 10.31 19.18 9.70
CA HIS A 67 11.71 18.80 9.62
C HIS A 67 12.32 19.23 8.29
N SER A 68 12.61 20.53 8.16
CA SER A 68 13.19 21.10 6.93
C SER A 68 14.65 20.67 6.67
N THR A 69 15.33 20.10 7.66
CA THR A 69 16.70 19.59 7.56
C THR A 69 16.87 18.30 8.39
N GLY A 70 17.88 17.51 8.06
CA GLY A 70 18.19 16.25 8.74
C GLY A 70 17.53 15.03 8.09
N ASN A 71 17.53 13.91 8.82
CA ASN A 71 17.01 12.63 8.34
C ASN A 71 15.83 12.18 9.21
N VAL A 72 14.76 11.71 8.57
CA VAL A 72 13.59 11.12 9.26
C VAL A 72 13.49 9.64 8.90
N LEU A 73 13.34 8.79 9.92
CA LEU A 73 13.07 7.36 9.73
C LEU A 73 11.58 7.09 9.87
N VAL A 74 10.95 6.60 8.80
CA VAL A 74 9.56 6.16 8.78
C VAL A 74 9.50 4.64 8.83
N VAL A 75 8.81 4.08 9.82
CA VAL A 75 8.59 2.65 9.98
C VAL A 75 7.11 2.35 9.74
N ALA A 76 6.83 1.47 8.77
CA ALA A 76 5.48 1.08 8.37
C ALA A 76 5.48 -0.40 7.92
N HIS A 77 4.36 -0.87 7.38
CA HIS A 77 4.22 -2.25 6.90
C HIS A 77 4.34 -2.36 5.38
N LYS A 78 4.43 -3.60 4.87
CA LYS A 78 4.85 -3.90 3.50
C LYS A 78 3.99 -3.22 2.43
N ALA A 79 2.65 -3.26 2.55
CA ALA A 79 1.81 -2.66 1.52
C ALA A 79 1.91 -1.14 1.59
N THR A 80 1.83 -0.57 2.79
CA THR A 80 1.95 0.87 3.04
C THR A 80 3.28 1.46 2.53
N ILE A 81 4.41 0.79 2.79
CA ILE A 81 5.72 1.21 2.27
C ILE A 81 5.72 1.25 0.74
N ARG A 82 5.21 0.20 0.08
CA ARG A 82 5.18 0.13 -1.39
C ARG A 82 4.27 1.20 -1.98
N ILE A 83 3.14 1.48 -1.35
CA ILE A 83 2.20 2.53 -1.76
C ILE A 83 2.83 3.92 -1.63
N MET A 84 3.52 4.20 -0.52
CA MET A 84 4.27 5.45 -0.34
C MET A 84 5.36 5.61 -1.40
N LEU A 85 6.11 4.54 -1.70
CA LEU A 85 7.13 4.55 -2.75
C LEU A 85 6.52 4.79 -4.14
N CYS A 86 5.40 4.15 -4.47
CA CYS A 86 4.72 4.42 -5.74
C CYS A 86 4.37 5.90 -5.88
N ARG A 87 3.77 6.50 -4.85
CA ARG A 87 3.44 7.93 -4.83
C ARG A 87 4.69 8.81 -4.98
N ALA A 88 5.74 8.55 -4.21
CA ALA A 88 6.97 9.34 -4.23
C ALA A 88 7.70 9.28 -5.58
N LEU A 89 7.60 8.15 -6.27
CA LEU A 89 8.23 7.92 -7.58
C LEU A 89 7.32 8.29 -8.78
N GLY A 90 6.10 8.79 -8.54
CA GLY A 90 5.13 9.06 -9.61
C GLY A 90 4.65 7.80 -10.34
N ILE A 91 4.76 6.63 -9.72
CA ILE A 91 4.25 5.37 -10.22
C ILE A 91 2.79 5.24 -9.80
N ASP A 92 1.94 4.72 -10.70
CA ASP A 92 0.57 4.39 -10.37
C ASP A 92 0.49 3.47 -9.14
N VAL A 93 -0.33 3.87 -8.16
CA VAL A 93 -0.55 3.13 -6.91
C VAL A 93 -1.09 1.74 -7.21
N GLY A 94 -1.87 1.52 -8.28
CA GLY A 94 -2.32 0.18 -8.68
C GLY A 94 -1.18 -0.84 -8.83
N ARG A 95 0.04 -0.38 -9.09
CA ARG A 95 1.24 -1.23 -9.26
C ARG A 95 1.95 -1.56 -7.96
N PHE A 96 1.45 -1.13 -6.81
CA PHE A 96 2.12 -1.36 -5.52
C PHE A 96 2.30 -2.85 -5.21
N ARG A 97 1.59 -3.77 -5.89
CA ARG A 97 1.74 -5.22 -5.72
C ARG A 97 2.67 -5.88 -6.73
N ASP A 98 3.04 -5.22 -7.82
CA ASP A 98 3.92 -5.75 -8.86
C ASP A 98 5.24 -6.23 -8.28
N ARG A 99 5.50 -7.54 -8.39
CA ARG A 99 6.81 -8.10 -8.05
C ARG A 99 7.77 -7.73 -9.19
N ARG A 100 8.37 -6.55 -9.10
CA ARG A 100 9.52 -6.20 -9.93
C ARG A 100 10.72 -7.01 -9.45
N SER A 101 10.82 -8.27 -9.87
CA SER A 101 12.13 -8.89 -10.01
C SER A 101 12.89 -8.04 -11.01
N PRO A 102 14.12 -7.57 -10.73
CA PRO A 102 14.97 -7.06 -11.78
C PRO A 102 15.34 -8.28 -12.65
N THR A 103 14.46 -8.69 -13.55
CA THR A 103 14.90 -9.48 -14.70
C THR A 103 15.87 -8.58 -15.43
N CYS A 104 17.14 -8.97 -15.39
CA CYS A 104 18.24 -8.30 -16.07
C CYS A 104 17.77 -7.82 -17.45
N ARG A 105 17.77 -6.50 -17.65
CA ARG A 105 17.73 -5.96 -19.01
C ARG A 105 19.12 -6.18 -19.59
N GLY A 106 19.18 -7.06 -20.59
CA GLY A 106 20.04 -6.98 -21.77
C GLY A 106 21.55 -6.87 -21.57
N SER A 107 22.24 -7.90 -22.05
CA SER A 107 23.16 -7.72 -23.18
C SER A 107 22.85 -8.78 -24.21
#